data_AF-A0A965HKR8-F1
#
_entry.id   AF-A0A965HKR8-F1
#
_cell.length_a   1.000
_cell.length_b   1.000
_cell.length_c   1.000
_cell.angle_alpha   90.00
_cell.angle_beta   90.00
_cell.angle_gamma   90.00
#
_symmetry.space_group_name_H-M   'P 1'
#
loop_
_entity.id
_entity.type
_entity.pdbx_description
1 polymer ?
#
loop_
_entity_poly.entity_id
_entity_poly.type
_entity_poly.pdbx_seq_one_letter_code
_entity_poly.pdbx_strand_id
1 'polypeptide(L)'
;MKGKRFQLAREVREEVERSLALGELARLAETTEKLVLEYCEMGLLGEEVREIGAEGRFGEGTLFLVRRIEQLRIEYGVSPSAAGLVLDLAARVEELEYEIRSLREALGR
;
A
#
# COMPACT_ATOMS: atom_id res chain seq x y z
N MET A 1 -11.48 16.35 -3.95
CA MET A 1 -11.98 15.18 -3.18
C MET A 1 -10.78 14.32 -2.79
N LYS A 2 -10.26 14.48 -1.56
CA LYS A 2 -8.99 13.91 -1.05
C LYS A 2 -9.22 13.08 0.24
N GLY A 3 -10.30 12.29 0.31
CA GLY A 3 -10.84 11.88 1.62
C GLY A 3 -11.05 10.39 1.90
N LYS A 4 -11.08 9.50 0.90
CA LYS A 4 -11.54 8.10 1.13
C LYS A 4 -10.43 7.06 1.29
N ARG A 5 -9.22 7.29 0.74
CA ARG A 5 -8.04 6.42 0.97
C ARG A 5 -7.65 6.32 2.46
N PHE A 6 -8.15 7.23 3.31
CA PHE A 6 -7.79 7.35 4.73
C PHE A 6 -8.69 6.57 5.71
N GLN A 7 -9.85 6.04 5.30
CA GLN A 7 -10.81 5.47 6.26
C GLN A 7 -10.56 4.00 6.58
N LEU A 8 -10.22 3.16 5.60
CA LEU A 8 -9.80 1.77 5.86
C LEU A 8 -8.47 1.69 6.61
N ALA A 9 -7.58 2.67 6.40
CA ALA A 9 -6.34 2.82 7.18
C ALA A 9 -6.58 3.27 8.64
N ARG A 10 -7.78 3.76 8.98
CA ARG A 10 -8.09 4.34 10.29
C ARG A 10 -8.68 3.33 11.28
N GLU A 11 -9.37 2.29 10.81
CA GLU A 11 -9.95 1.27 11.70
C GLU A 11 -8.93 0.21 12.15
N VAL A 12 -7.78 0.11 11.49
CA VAL A 12 -6.67 -0.78 11.90
C VAL A 12 -5.76 -0.13 12.97
N ARG A 13 -5.99 1.15 13.31
CA ARG A 13 -4.99 2.04 13.95
C ARG A 13 -4.90 2.04 15.48
N GLU A 14 -5.49 1.09 16.20
CA GLU A 14 -5.37 1.02 17.68
C GLU A 14 -4.78 -0.27 18.25
N GLU A 15 -4.26 -1.18 17.42
CA GLU A 15 -3.40 -2.29 17.89
C GLU A 15 -1.95 -1.97 17.56
N VAL A 16 -1.18 -1.51 18.56
CA VAL A 16 0.27 -1.25 18.60
C VAL A 16 0.99 -1.56 17.27
N GLU A 17 0.90 -0.63 16.32
CA GLU A 17 1.36 -0.86 14.96
C GLU A 17 2.89 -1.03 14.97
N ARG A 18 3.36 -2.25 14.66
CA ARG A 18 4.79 -2.55 14.65
C ARG A 18 5.47 -1.62 13.66
N SER A 19 6.39 -0.79 14.19
CA SER A 19 7.16 0.15 13.40
C SER A 19 8.48 -0.46 12.97
N LEU A 20 8.72 -0.54 11.66
CA LEU A 20 9.89 -1.16 11.06
C LEU A 20 10.90 -0.08 10.64
N ALA A 21 12.19 -0.32 10.88
CA ALA A 21 13.26 0.43 10.23
C ALA A 21 13.38 0.01 8.75
N LEU A 22 13.96 0.85 7.89
CA LEU A 22 14.16 0.56 6.46
C LEU A 22 14.80 -0.82 6.22
N GLY A 23 15.89 -1.14 6.92
CA GLY A 23 16.57 -2.43 6.79
C GLY A 23 15.79 -3.62 7.34
N GLU A 24 14.86 -3.41 8.28
CA GLU A 24 13.94 -4.46 8.73
C GLU A 24 12.83 -4.67 7.69
N LEU A 25 12.26 -3.58 7.17
CA LEU A 25 11.26 -3.59 6.11
C LEU A 25 11.78 -4.32 4.86
N ALA A 26 12.96 -3.94 4.36
CA ALA A 26 13.56 -4.54 3.19
C ALA A 26 13.79 -6.05 3.38
N ARG A 27 14.32 -6.45 4.54
CA ARG A 27 14.56 -7.86 4.88
C ARG A 27 13.27 -8.67 4.95
N LEU A 28 12.24 -8.15 5.62
CA LEU A 28 10.94 -8.81 5.72
C LEU A 28 10.21 -8.85 4.38
N ALA A 29 10.42 -7.86 3.53
CA ALA A 29 9.90 -7.83 2.17
C ALA A 29 10.73 -8.66 1.18
N GLU A 30 11.81 -9.30 1.63
CA GLU A 30 12.72 -10.09 0.80
C GLU A 30 13.30 -9.28 -0.39
N THR A 31 13.58 -7.99 -0.15
CA THR A 31 14.12 -7.06 -1.13
C THR A 31 15.27 -6.23 -0.55
N THR A 32 15.69 -5.18 -1.25
CA THR A 32 16.81 -4.30 -0.83
C THR A 32 16.30 -2.95 -0.35
N GLU A 33 17.02 -2.33 0.59
CA GLU A 33 16.72 -0.97 1.06
C GLU A 33 16.67 0.04 -0.10
N LYS A 34 17.55 -0.14 -1.10
CA LYS A 34 17.58 0.68 -2.30
C LYS A 34 16.25 0.64 -3.06
N LEU A 35 15.69 -0.55 -3.29
CA LEU A 35 14.41 -0.70 -3.98
C LEU A 35 13.26 -0.10 -3.18
N VAL A 36 13.27 -0.27 -1.85
CA VAL A 36 12.26 0.34 -0.98
C VAL A 36 12.31 1.86 -1.09
N LEU A 37 13.51 2.46 -1.08
CA LEU A 37 13.67 3.91 -1.26
C LEU A 37 13.21 4.38 -2.64
N GLU A 38 13.53 3.65 -3.70
CA GLU A 38 13.02 3.94 -5.04
C GLU A 38 11.48 3.96 -5.04
N TYR A 39 10.82 3.01 -4.36
CA TYR A 39 9.35 2.99 -4.23
C TYR A 39 8.81 4.15 -3.41
N CYS A 40 9.51 4.57 -2.35
CA CYS A 40 9.19 5.80 -1.61
C CYS A 40 9.25 7.03 -2.52
N GLU A 41 10.36 7.21 -3.25
CA GLU A 41 10.59 8.36 -4.14
C GLU A 41 9.55 8.46 -5.25
N MET A 42 9.13 7.31 -5.78
CA MET A 42 8.07 7.17 -6.77
C MET A 42 6.66 7.39 -6.20
N GLY A 43 6.51 7.51 -4.88
CA GLY A 43 5.22 7.70 -4.19
C GLY A 43 4.36 6.42 -4.11
N LEU A 44 4.91 5.25 -4.39
CA LEU A 44 4.16 3.98 -4.45
C LEU A 44 3.74 3.46 -3.06
N LEU A 45 4.39 3.96 -2.01
CA LEU A 45 4.14 3.57 -0.62
C LEU A 45 3.29 4.60 0.14
N GLY A 46 2.75 5.60 -0.57
CA GLY A 46 1.99 6.72 0.00
C GLY A 46 2.83 7.98 0.19
N GLU A 47 2.17 9.14 0.11
CA GLU A 47 2.84 10.45 0.22
C GLU A 47 3.47 10.67 1.60
N GLU A 48 2.85 10.18 2.68
CA GLU A 48 3.40 10.25 4.03
C GLU A 48 4.76 9.53 4.12
N VAL A 49 4.88 8.39 3.44
CA VAL A 49 6.11 7.57 3.43
C VAL A 49 7.20 8.21 2.56
N ARG A 50 6.81 8.91 1.50
CA ARG A 50 7.73 9.64 0.62
C ARG A 50 8.48 10.75 1.34
N GLU A 51 7.83 11.45 2.27
CA GLU A 51 8.45 12.54 3.06
C GLU A 51 9.41 12.02 4.13
N ILE A 52 9.20 10.78 4.59
CA ILE A 52 9.97 10.17 5.68
C ILE A 52 11.35 9.65 5.20
N GLY A 53 11.41 9.05 4.00
CA GLY A 53 12.67 8.59 3.41
C GLY A 53 13.43 7.52 4.21
N ALA A 54 14.76 7.58 4.17
CA ALA A 54 15.63 6.51 4.68
C ALA A 54 15.70 6.41 6.22
N GLU A 55 15.45 7.50 6.93
CA GLU A 55 15.42 7.54 8.40
C GLU A 55 14.06 7.11 8.97
N GLY A 56 13.22 6.58 8.10
CA GLY A 56 11.83 6.30 8.36
C GLY A 56 11.48 5.17 9.27
N ARG A 57 10.27 5.31 9.80
CA ARG A 57 9.53 4.32 10.54
C ARG A 57 8.32 3.93 9.71
N PHE A 58 8.30 2.67 9.29
CA PHE A 58 7.30 2.14 8.36
C PHE A 58 6.33 1.22 9.10
N GLY A 59 5.04 1.37 8.83
CA GLY A 59 4.01 0.47 9.37
C GLY A 59 3.90 -0.83 8.58
N GLU A 60 3.12 -1.79 9.09
CA GLU A 60 2.88 -3.07 8.43
C GLU A 60 2.20 -2.93 7.07
N GLY A 61 1.36 -1.90 6.89
CA GLY A 61 0.78 -1.56 5.59
C GLY A 61 1.84 -1.28 4.53
N THR A 62 2.99 -0.70 4.91
CA THR A 62 4.10 -0.47 3.99
C THR A 62 4.76 -1.79 3.58
N LEU A 63 4.98 -2.70 4.54
CA LEU A 63 5.51 -4.04 4.27
C LEU A 63 4.63 -4.82 3.29
N PHE A 64 3.31 -4.76 3.47
CA PHE A 64 2.36 -5.36 2.55
C PHE A 64 2.50 -4.79 1.12
N LEU A 65 2.57 -3.47 0.98
CA LEU A 65 2.70 -2.81 -0.32
C LEU A 65 4.01 -3.17 -1.02
N VAL A 66 5.15 -3.14 -0.32
CA VAL A 66 6.46 -3.51 -0.90
C VAL A 66 6.40 -4.96 -1.41
N ARG A 67 5.89 -5.89 -0.61
CA ARG A 67 5.76 -7.30 -1.02
C ARG A 67 4.87 -7.45 -2.26
N ARG A 68 3.78 -6.71 -2.36
CA ARG A 68 2.88 -6.77 -3.53
C ARG A 68 3.51 -6.17 -4.78
N ILE A 69 4.25 -5.08 -4.64
CA ILE A 69 5.01 -4.51 -5.76
C ILE A 69 6.06 -5.52 -6.25
N GLU A 70 6.86 -6.09 -5.35
CA GLU A 70 7.87 -7.10 -5.72
C GLU A 70 7.24 -8.32 -6.37
N GLN A 71 6.13 -8.83 -5.84
CA GLN A 71 5.42 -9.95 -6.44
C GLN A 71 4.98 -9.63 -7.87
N LEU A 72 4.35 -8.47 -8.10
CA LEU A 72 3.90 -8.08 -9.44
C LEU A 72 5.09 -7.99 -10.42
N ARG A 73 6.21 -7.39 -9.98
CA ARG A 73 7.43 -7.29 -10.78
C ARG A 73 8.02 -8.64 -11.13
N ILE A 74 8.11 -9.55 -10.14
CA ILE A 74 8.79 -10.84 -10.29
C ILE A 74 7.92 -11.83 -11.06
N GLU A 75 6.64 -11.95 -10.73
CA GLU A 75 5.75 -12.94 -11.34
C GLU A 75 5.23 -12.52 -12.71
N TYR A 76 4.98 -11.22 -12.92
CA TYR A 76 4.33 -10.71 -14.14
C TYR A 76 5.23 -9.81 -14.98
N GLY A 77 6.48 -9.55 -14.55
CA GLY A 77 7.46 -8.77 -15.30
C GLY A 77 7.08 -7.29 -15.47
N VAL A 78 6.16 -6.77 -14.66
CA VAL A 78 5.71 -5.37 -14.78
C VAL A 78 6.73 -4.41 -14.16
N SER A 79 6.77 -3.17 -14.65
CA SER A 79 7.58 -2.11 -14.01
C SER A 79 7.00 -1.72 -12.64
N PRO A 80 7.78 -1.13 -11.72
CA PRO A 80 7.25 -0.64 -10.45
C PRO A 80 6.09 0.34 -10.60
N SER A 81 6.16 1.27 -11.58
CA SER A 81 5.06 2.20 -11.85
C SER A 81 3.78 1.49 -12.31
N ALA A 82 3.93 0.45 -13.15
CA ALA A 82 2.80 -0.36 -13.58
C ALA A 82 2.21 -1.18 -12.42
N ALA A 83 3.05 -1.73 -11.53
CA ALA A 83 2.60 -2.38 -10.31
C ALA A 83 1.80 -1.42 -9.43
N GLY A 84 2.29 -0.19 -9.25
CA GLY A 84 1.57 0.88 -8.54
C GLY A 84 0.20 1.16 -9.14
N LEU A 85 0.11 1.32 -10.46
CA LEU A 85 -1.16 1.52 -11.16
C LEU A 85 -2.12 0.33 -10.98
N VAL A 86 -1.62 -0.90 -11.03
CA VAL A 86 -2.44 -2.11 -10.81
C VAL A 86 -3.03 -2.12 -9.41
N LEU A 87 -2.23 -1.79 -8.39
CA LEU A 87 -2.70 -1.72 -7.00
C LEU A 87 -3.75 -0.62 -6.81
N ASP A 88 -3.54 0.54 -7.42
CA ASP A 88 -4.51 1.64 -7.40
C ASP A 88 -5.84 1.26 -8.05
N LEU A 89 -5.80 0.57 -9.18
CA LEU A 89 -6.99 0.08 -9.87
C LEU A 89 -7.70 -1.01 -9.06
N ALA A 90 -6.96 -1.94 -8.44
CA ALA A 90 -7.52 -2.99 -7.59
C ALA A 90 -8.26 -2.38 -6.39
N ALA A 91 -7.63 -1.44 -5.69
CA ALA A 91 -8.26 -0.71 -4.58
C ALA A 91 -9.52 0.03 -5.03
N ARG A 92 -9.50 0.65 -6.22
CA ARG A 92 -10.68 1.33 -6.75
C ARG A 92 -11.82 0.37 -7.10
N VAL A 93 -11.50 -0.82 -7.60
CA VAL A 93 -12.50 -1.87 -7.85
C VAL A 93 -13.13 -2.33 -6.54
N GLU A 94 -12.32 -2.61 -5.51
CA GLU A 94 -12.81 -3.00 -4.19
C GLU A 94 -13.74 -1.93 -3.57
N GLU A 95 -13.36 -0.65 -3.65
CA GLU A 95 -14.23 0.46 -3.22
C GLU A 95 -15.59 0.46 -3.94
N LEU A 96 -15.58 0.27 -5.26
CA LEU A 96 -16.79 0.27 -6.07
C LEU A 96 -17.66 -0.96 -5.78
N GLU A 97 -17.07 -2.12 -5.59
CA GLU A 97 -17.77 -3.34 -5.21
C GLU A 97 -18.43 -3.21 -3.84
N TYR A 98 -17.74 -2.58 -2.88
CA TYR A 98 -18.31 -2.25 -1.59
C TYR A 98 -19.50 -1.29 -1.72
N GLU A 99 -19.34 -0.18 -2.46
CA GLU A 99 -20.43 0.78 -2.70
C GLU A 99 -21.65 0.11 -3.34
N ILE A 100 -21.45 -0.75 -4.35
CA ILE A 100 -22.54 -1.51 -5.00
C ILE A 100 -23.24 -2.44 -4.00
N ARG A 101 -22.48 -3.15 -3.16
CA ARG A 101 -23.03 -4.08 -2.15
C ARG A 101 -23.89 -3.34 -1.14
N SER A 102 -23.37 -2.25 -0.57
CA SER A 102 -24.11 -1.41 0.37
C SER A 102 -25.39 -0.83 -0.25
N LEU A 103 -25.35 -0.42 -1.52
CA LEU A 103 -26.55 0.06 -2.22
C LEU A 103 -27.58 -1.05 -2.46
N ARG A 104 -27.14 -2.28 -2.78
CA ARG A 104 -28.05 -3.43 -2.94
C ARG A 104 -28.73 -3.79 -1.62
N GLU A 105 -27.97 -3.85 -0.54
CA GLU A 105 -28.48 -4.08 0.81
C GLU A 105 -29.50 -3.01 1.22
N ALA A 106 -29.22 -1.73 0.95
CA ALA A 106 -30.14 -0.62 1.24
C ALA A 106 -31.44 -0.66 0.41
N LEU A 107 -31.39 -1.23 -0.80
CA LEU A 107 -32.54 -1.42 -1.68
C LEU A 107 -33.32 -2.73 -1.40
N GLY A 108 -32.89 -3.53 -0.42
CA GLY A 108 -33.50 -4.82 -0.10
C GLY A 108 -33.32 -5.87 -1.20
N ARG A 109 -32.24 -5.79 -1.98
CA ARG A 109 -31.88 -6.73 -3.04
C ARG A 109 -30.65 -7.56 -2.70
#